data_AF-H2YJH2-F1
#
_entry.id   AF-H2YJH2-F1
#
_cell.length_a   1.000
_cell.length_b   1.000
_cell.length_c   1.000
_cell.angle_alpha   90.00
_cell.angle_beta   90.00
_cell.angle_gamma   90.00
#
_symmetry.space_group_name_H-M   'P 1'
#
loop_
_entity.id
_entity.type
_entity.pdbx_description
1 polymer ?
#
loop_
_entity_poly.entity_id
_entity_poly.type
_entity_poly.pdbx_seq_one_letter_code
_entity_poly.pdbx_strand_id
1 'polypeptide(L)'
;KHEEKPEISEKEKQIFLNKHSCKKSGCHKVGLTCCIQATNACMEASGKSSRWYHVSLEEHYCNGKNSGCDDFHEWKKAWMNNSKADANFKSLQTYISERQLPYWVQCTQCRHWRALTNDVDLTSDIIHNYTCIKGN
;
A
#
# COMPACT_ATOMS: atom_id res chain seq x y z
N LYS A 1 -25.80 -13.47 -33.76
CA LYS A 1 -25.97 -13.92 -32.35
C LYS A 1 -25.41 -12.82 -31.48
N HIS A 2 -26.28 -12.02 -30.85
CA HIS A 2 -25.84 -11.03 -29.88
C HIS A 2 -25.49 -11.78 -28.59
N GLU A 3 -24.23 -11.71 -28.17
CA GLU A 3 -23.82 -12.18 -26.85
C GLU A 3 -24.38 -11.18 -25.82
N GLU A 4 -25.43 -11.59 -25.12
CA GLU A 4 -25.89 -10.90 -23.92
C GLU A 4 -24.80 -11.02 -22.85
N LYS A 5 -24.14 -9.90 -22.53
CA LYS A 5 -23.26 -9.83 -21.35
C LYS A 5 -24.12 -10.14 -20.11
N PRO A 6 -23.68 -11.01 -19.18
CA PRO A 6 -24.44 -11.29 -17.99
C PRO A 6 -24.64 -9.99 -17.18
N GLU A 7 -25.90 -9.62 -16.98
CA GLU A 7 -26.29 -8.45 -16.19
C GLU A 7 -26.12 -8.79 -14.71
N ILE A 8 -25.01 -8.35 -14.11
CA ILE A 8 -24.72 -8.56 -12.69
C ILE A 8 -25.74 -7.77 -11.88
N SER A 9 -26.44 -8.42 -10.94
CA SER A 9 -27.48 -7.77 -10.15
C SER A 9 -26.88 -6.68 -9.26
N GLU A 10 -27.66 -5.63 -8.96
CA GLU A 10 -27.21 -4.52 -8.11
C GLU A 10 -26.80 -4.99 -6.70
N LYS A 11 -27.43 -6.07 -6.23
CA LYS A 11 -27.09 -6.73 -4.98
C LYS A 11 -25.70 -7.38 -5.02
N GLU A 12 -25.33 -8.02 -6.12
CA GLU A 12 -24.00 -8.61 -6.31
C GLU A 12 -22.92 -7.54 -6.42
N LYS A 13 -23.20 -6.43 -7.11
CA LYS A 13 -22.30 -5.26 -7.14
C LYS A 13 -22.05 -4.71 -5.74
N GLN A 14 -23.11 -4.55 -4.94
CA GLN A 14 -22.97 -4.04 -3.58
C GLN A 14 -22.19 -5.01 -2.67
N ILE A 15 -22.39 -6.32 -2.83
CA ILE A 15 -21.62 -7.35 -2.10
C ILE A 15 -20.14 -7.30 -2.49
N PHE A 16 -19.84 -7.16 -3.77
CA PHE A 16 -18.48 -7.01 -4.27
C PHE A 16 -17.82 -5.74 -3.73
N LEU A 17 -18.49 -4.58 -3.86
CA LEU A 17 -17.99 -3.31 -3.34
C LEU A 17 -17.73 -3.36 -1.83
N ASN A 18 -18.65 -3.93 -1.04
CA ASN A 18 -18.49 -4.07 0.41
C ASN A 18 -17.34 -5.01 0.80
N LYS A 19 -17.03 -6.02 -0.02
CA LYS A 19 -15.88 -6.92 0.19
C LYS A 19 -14.55 -6.27 -0.20
N HIS A 20 -14.57 -5.32 -1.12
CA HIS A 20 -13.38 -4.66 -1.66
C HIS A 20 -13.26 -3.20 -1.26
N SER A 21 -13.94 -2.80 -0.18
CA SER A 21 -13.85 -1.47 0.42
C SER A 21 -13.05 -1.48 1.72
N CYS A 22 -12.45 -0.33 2.05
CA CYS A 22 -11.84 -0.13 3.35
C CYS A 22 -12.91 -0.12 4.46
N LYS A 23 -12.57 -0.68 5.62
CA LYS A 23 -13.46 -0.71 6.80
C LYS A 23 -13.18 0.41 7.82
N LYS A 24 -12.15 1.23 7.59
CA LYS A 24 -11.83 2.36 8.46
C LYS A 24 -12.91 3.43 8.31
N SER A 25 -13.51 3.86 9.41
CA SER A 25 -14.49 4.96 9.41
C SER A 25 -13.92 6.20 8.71
N GLY A 26 -14.68 6.73 7.74
CA GLY A 26 -14.27 7.89 6.92
C GLY A 26 -13.40 7.56 5.70
N CYS A 27 -13.03 6.30 5.49
CA CYS A 27 -12.35 5.88 4.25
C CYS A 27 -13.37 5.30 3.27
N HIS A 28 -13.47 5.90 2.09
CA HIS A 28 -14.41 5.50 1.03
C HIS A 28 -13.72 4.73 -0.12
N LYS A 29 -12.46 4.31 0.09
CA LYS A 29 -11.69 3.62 -0.95
C LYS A 29 -12.29 2.24 -1.25
N VAL A 30 -12.55 2.00 -2.53
CA VAL A 30 -12.97 0.72 -3.12
C VAL A 30 -11.90 0.23 -4.09
N GLY A 31 -11.88 -1.07 -4.38
CA GLY A 31 -10.89 -1.66 -5.29
C GLY A 31 -9.48 -1.63 -4.69
N LEU A 32 -9.36 -2.09 -3.44
CA LEU A 32 -8.11 -2.03 -2.70
C LEU A 32 -6.99 -2.83 -3.40
N THR A 33 -5.80 -2.25 -3.40
CA THR A 33 -4.54 -2.87 -3.80
C THR A 33 -3.59 -2.85 -2.61
N CYS A 34 -2.68 -3.83 -2.54
CA CYS A 34 -1.68 -3.86 -1.48
C CYS A 34 -0.56 -2.87 -1.84
N CYS A 35 -0.22 -1.94 -0.95
CA CYS A 35 0.89 -1.00 -1.16
C CYS A 35 2.28 -1.64 -0.97
N ILE A 36 2.35 -2.76 -0.23
CA ILE A 36 3.61 -3.47 0.02
C ILE A 36 4.07 -4.26 -1.21
N GLN A 37 3.14 -4.94 -1.88
CA GLN A 37 3.41 -5.76 -3.09
C GLN A 37 4.56 -6.78 -2.98
N ALA A 38 4.97 -7.18 -1.76
CA ALA A 38 6.16 -8.01 -1.51
C ALA A 38 6.11 -9.44 -2.09
N THR A 39 4.95 -9.93 -2.51
CA THR A 39 4.80 -11.27 -3.10
C THR A 39 3.81 -11.23 -4.25
N ASN A 40 3.87 -12.21 -5.16
CA ASN A 40 2.85 -12.38 -6.19
C ASN A 40 1.44 -12.49 -5.58
N ALA A 41 1.32 -13.10 -4.40
CA ALA A 41 0.07 -13.15 -3.65
C ALA A 41 -0.42 -11.75 -3.24
N CYS A 42 0.47 -10.82 -2.87
CA CYS A 42 0.12 -9.42 -2.59
C CYS A 42 -0.33 -8.67 -3.85
N MET A 43 0.32 -8.92 -4.99
CA MET A 43 -0.05 -8.31 -6.27
C MET A 43 -1.43 -8.79 -6.74
N GLU A 44 -1.72 -10.09 -6.55
CA GLU A 44 -2.99 -10.72 -6.89
C GLU A 44 -4.08 -10.55 -5.80
N ALA A 45 -3.75 -9.95 -4.66
CA ALA A 45 -4.66 -9.84 -3.52
C ALA A 45 -5.84 -8.90 -3.78
N SER A 46 -5.75 -8.01 -4.77
CA SER A 46 -6.86 -7.15 -5.15
C SER A 46 -8.07 -8.01 -5.52
N GLY A 47 -9.23 -7.76 -4.91
CA GLY A 47 -10.39 -8.62 -5.13
C GLY A 47 -10.39 -9.96 -4.38
N LYS A 48 -9.28 -10.39 -3.77
CA LYS A 48 -9.15 -11.75 -3.18
C LYS A 48 -8.84 -11.75 -1.68
N SER A 49 -8.22 -10.70 -1.15
CA SER A 49 -7.87 -10.65 0.29
C SER A 49 -9.12 -10.56 1.16
N SER A 50 -9.22 -11.45 2.16
CA SER A 50 -10.31 -11.47 3.14
C SER A 50 -10.26 -10.32 4.15
N ARG A 51 -9.07 -9.72 4.34
CA ARG A 51 -8.85 -8.62 5.28
C ARG A 51 -7.86 -7.60 4.72
N TRP A 52 -8.19 -6.33 4.95
CA TRP A 52 -7.40 -5.18 4.56
C TRP A 52 -7.12 -4.32 5.78
N TYR A 53 -5.91 -3.78 5.83
CA TYR A 53 -5.46 -2.87 6.86
C TYR A 53 -5.23 -1.49 6.24
N HIS A 54 -5.73 -0.46 6.93
CA HIS A 54 -5.66 0.93 6.48
C HIS A 54 -4.40 1.60 7.02
N VAL A 55 -3.66 2.26 6.13
CA VAL A 55 -2.51 3.09 6.48
C VAL A 55 -2.86 4.55 6.27
N SER A 56 -3.29 4.91 5.06
CA SER A 56 -3.79 6.23 4.68
C SER A 56 -4.95 6.11 3.68
N LEU A 57 -5.50 7.24 3.22
CA LEU A 57 -6.63 7.24 2.27
C LEU A 57 -6.35 6.45 0.98
N GLU A 58 -5.11 6.47 0.51
CA GLU A 58 -4.69 5.78 -0.71
C GLU A 58 -3.86 4.52 -0.44
N GLU A 59 -3.45 4.27 0.81
CA GLU A 59 -2.53 3.18 1.15
C GLU A 59 -3.19 2.13 2.05
N HIS A 60 -3.22 0.90 1.54
CA HIS A 60 -3.80 -0.26 2.20
C HIS A 60 -2.89 -1.47 2.01
N TYR A 61 -2.88 -2.39 2.97
CA TYR A 61 -2.17 -3.66 2.79
C TYR A 61 -3.07 -4.86 3.08
N CYS A 62 -2.86 -5.93 2.32
CA CYS A 62 -3.61 -7.17 2.44
C CYS A 62 -3.09 -8.04 3.59
N ASN A 63 -3.95 -8.93 4.10
CA ASN A 63 -3.55 -9.98 5.03
C ASN A 63 -2.88 -11.16 4.29
N GLY A 64 -1.80 -10.88 3.57
CA GLY A 64 -1.00 -11.90 2.88
C GLY A 64 -0.20 -12.75 3.88
N LYS A 65 0.17 -13.97 3.50
CA LYS A 65 1.20 -14.72 4.23
C LYS A 65 2.51 -13.97 4.05
N ASN A 66 2.94 -13.27 5.09
CA ASN A 66 4.23 -12.56 5.16
C ASN A 66 5.40 -13.57 5.23
N SER A 67 5.47 -14.56 4.35
CA SER A 67 6.49 -15.61 4.34
C SER A 67 7.88 -15.11 3.92
N GLY A 68 8.14 -13.81 3.97
CA GLY A 68 9.42 -13.16 3.71
C GLY A 68 9.74 -12.06 4.73
N CYS A 69 9.24 -12.16 5.96
CA CYS A 69 9.36 -11.11 6.99
C CYS A 69 10.54 -11.34 7.95
N ASP A 70 11.64 -11.97 7.51
CA ASP A 70 12.85 -12.03 8.35
C ASP A 70 13.32 -10.60 8.69
N ASP A 71 13.30 -9.71 7.69
CA ASP A 71 13.57 -8.28 7.84
C ASP A 71 12.64 -7.57 8.83
N PHE A 72 11.36 -7.99 8.91
CA PHE A 72 10.42 -7.42 9.87
C PHE A 72 10.75 -7.84 11.30
N HIS A 73 11.14 -9.09 11.53
CA HIS A 73 11.47 -9.56 12.87
C HIS A 73 12.76 -8.88 13.38
N GLU A 74 13.76 -8.76 12.52
CA GLU A 74 14.99 -8.04 12.83
C GLU A 74 14.70 -6.56 13.10
N TRP A 75 13.97 -5.89 12.20
CA TRP A 75 13.55 -4.51 12.39
C TRP A 75 12.77 -4.33 13.69
N LYS A 76 11.82 -5.22 13.99
CA LYS A 76 10.97 -5.13 15.19
C LYS A 76 11.83 -5.24 16.44
N LYS A 77 12.80 -6.17 16.46
CA LYS A 77 13.74 -6.31 17.58
C LYS A 77 14.57 -5.04 17.76
N ALA A 78 15.15 -4.50 16.68
CA ALA A 78 15.90 -3.24 16.73
C ALA A 78 15.02 -2.06 17.18
N TRP A 79 13.80 -1.96 16.67
CA TRP A 79 12.85 -0.90 17.01
C TRP A 79 12.46 -0.94 18.49
N MET A 80 12.11 -2.12 19.03
CA MET A 80 11.75 -2.25 20.45
C MET A 80 12.92 -1.93 21.38
N ASN A 81 14.16 -2.25 20.97
CA ASN A 81 15.34 -1.94 21.78
C ASN A 81 15.70 -0.44 21.79
N ASN A 82 15.30 0.32 20.77
CA ASN A 82 15.70 1.72 20.57
C ASN A 82 14.55 2.73 20.72
N SER A 83 13.30 2.27 20.82
CA SER A 83 12.13 3.14 20.97
C SER A 83 11.53 3.05 22.36
N LYS A 84 10.86 4.13 22.81
CA LYS A 84 9.99 4.11 23.99
C LYS A 84 8.58 3.58 23.66
N ALA A 85 8.43 2.83 22.56
CA ALA A 85 7.12 2.38 22.11
C ALA A 85 6.54 1.36 23.11
N ASP A 86 5.28 1.58 23.51
CA ASP A 86 4.55 0.66 24.40
C ASP A 86 4.36 -0.73 23.77
N ALA A 87 4.15 -1.75 24.60
CA ALA A 87 3.88 -3.13 24.22
C ALA A 87 2.69 -3.28 23.23
N ASN A 88 1.80 -2.29 23.16
CA ASN A 88 0.64 -2.25 22.27
C ASN A 88 0.93 -1.60 20.90
N PHE A 89 2.18 -1.27 20.60
CA PHE A 89 2.54 -0.64 19.34
C PHE A 89 2.24 -1.51 18.13
N LYS A 90 1.67 -0.91 17.08
CA LYS A 90 1.39 -1.56 15.80
C LYS A 90 2.66 -1.73 14.99
N SER A 91 3.51 -2.65 15.43
CA SER A 91 4.82 -2.94 14.84
C SER A 91 4.76 -3.13 13.33
N LEU A 92 3.81 -3.92 12.81
CA LEU A 92 3.71 -4.15 11.36
C LEU A 92 3.28 -2.91 10.59
N GLN A 93 2.30 -2.14 11.08
CA GLN A 93 1.88 -0.91 10.42
C GLN A 93 3.03 0.10 10.36
N THR A 94 3.80 0.20 11.43
CA THR A 94 4.93 1.13 11.48
C THR A 94 6.08 0.64 10.60
N TYR A 95 6.37 -0.66 10.60
CA TYR A 95 7.34 -1.22 9.66
C TYR A 95 6.98 -0.89 8.21
N ILE A 96 5.71 -1.05 7.85
CA ILE A 96 5.25 -0.73 6.50
C ILE A 96 5.49 0.75 6.20
N SER A 97 5.10 1.64 7.11
CA SER A 97 5.29 3.08 6.95
C SER A 97 6.76 3.51 6.89
N GLU A 98 7.65 2.84 7.60
CA GLU A 98 9.08 3.17 7.68
C GLU A 98 9.92 2.53 6.57
N ARG A 99 9.53 1.34 6.10
CA ARG A 99 10.41 0.48 5.27
C ARG A 99 9.81 0.04 3.95
N GLN A 100 8.49 0.13 3.77
CA GLN A 100 7.81 -0.48 2.61
C GLN A 100 7.05 0.54 1.77
N LEU A 101 6.69 1.70 2.32
CA LEU A 101 6.05 2.75 1.54
C LEU A 101 7.12 3.47 0.70
N PRO A 102 6.81 3.76 -0.58
CA PRO A 102 7.71 4.53 -1.42
C PRO A 102 7.83 5.96 -0.89
N TYR A 103 9.01 6.54 -1.05
CA TYR A 103 9.18 7.97 -0.87
C TYR A 103 8.47 8.74 -1.98
N TRP A 104 7.95 9.91 -1.64
CA TRP A 104 7.37 10.84 -2.60
C TRP A 104 8.31 12.03 -2.77
N VAL A 105 8.58 12.38 -4.03
CA VAL A 105 9.41 13.55 -4.39
C VAL A 105 8.66 14.46 -5.34
N GLN A 106 8.91 15.76 -5.21
CA GLN A 106 8.32 16.76 -6.09
C GLN A 106 9.28 17.07 -7.25
N CYS A 107 8.79 16.97 -8.48
CA CYS A 107 9.55 17.37 -9.67
C CYS A 107 9.91 18.87 -9.62
N THR A 108 11.18 19.19 -9.83
CA THR A 108 11.65 20.58 -9.84
C THR A 108 11.16 21.37 -11.05
N GLN A 109 10.86 20.68 -12.16
CA GLN A 109 10.40 21.30 -13.41
C GLN A 109 8.89 21.49 -13.48
N CYS A 110 8.10 20.43 -13.23
CA CYS A 110 6.64 20.48 -13.38
C CYS A 110 5.88 20.60 -12.05
N ARG A 111 6.58 20.56 -10.90
CA ARG A 111 6.03 20.69 -9.55
C ARG A 111 5.04 19.60 -9.13
N HIS A 112 4.84 18.56 -9.94
CA HIS A 112 4.04 17.40 -9.57
C HIS A 112 4.80 16.41 -8.68
N TRP A 113 4.07 15.74 -7.80
CA TRP A 113 4.59 14.67 -6.95
C TRP A 113 4.65 13.34 -7.68
N ARG A 114 5.69 12.56 -7.41
CA ARG A 114 5.90 11.21 -7.93
C ARG A 114 6.33 10.30 -6.80
N ALA A 115 5.77 9.10 -6.76
CA ALA A 115 6.31 8.03 -5.94
C ALA A 115 7.62 7.54 -6.59
N LEU A 116 8.66 7.41 -5.79
CA LEU A 116 9.87 6.69 -6.15
C LEU A 116 9.59 5.18 -6.07
N THR A 117 10.40 4.37 -6.74
CA THR A 117 10.32 2.92 -6.58
C THR A 117 10.87 2.52 -5.22
N ASN A 118 10.39 1.40 -4.65
CA ASN A 118 10.70 0.98 -3.28
C ASN A 118 12.20 0.64 -3.05
N ASP A 119 12.98 0.53 -4.11
CA ASP A 119 14.42 0.27 -4.11
C ASP A 119 15.29 1.55 -4.09
N VAL A 120 14.67 2.73 -4.14
CA VAL A 120 15.38 4.02 -4.15
C VAL A 120 15.31 4.69 -2.79
N ASP A 121 16.47 4.88 -2.16
CA ASP A 121 16.59 5.71 -0.97
C ASP A 121 16.42 7.19 -1.32
N LEU A 122 15.59 7.90 -0.55
CA LEU A 122 15.45 9.34 -0.70
C LEU A 122 16.68 10.05 -0.14
N THR A 123 17.47 10.66 -1.02
CA THR A 123 18.65 11.45 -0.65
C THR A 123 18.40 12.94 -0.83
N SER A 124 19.24 13.76 -0.18
CA SER A 124 19.21 15.22 -0.38
C SER A 124 19.36 15.59 -1.86
N ASP A 125 20.22 14.90 -2.61
CA ASP A 125 20.40 15.15 -4.03
C ASP A 125 19.11 14.92 -4.84
N ILE A 126 18.41 13.82 -4.58
CA ILE A 126 17.12 13.51 -5.23
C ILE A 126 16.09 14.59 -4.91
N ILE A 127 15.99 15.03 -3.66
CA ILE A 127 15.04 16.08 -3.24
C ILE A 127 15.27 17.37 -4.03
N HIS A 128 16.53 17.76 -4.26
CA HIS A 128 16.86 19.03 -4.89
C HIS A 128 16.90 18.97 -6.42
N ASN A 129 17.13 17.80 -7.02
CA ASN A 129 17.42 17.69 -8.45
C ASN A 129 16.44 16.81 -9.24
N TYR A 130 15.46 16.15 -8.59
CA TYR A 130 14.55 15.24 -9.29
C TYR A 130 13.72 15.92 -10.41
N THR A 131 13.78 15.34 -11.60
CA THR A 131 12.95 15.70 -12.74
C THR A 131 12.23 14.47 -13.29
N CYS A 132 10.92 14.57 -13.51
CA CYS A 132 10.17 13.49 -14.13
C CYS A 132 10.42 13.47 -15.64
N ILE A 133 10.50 12.28 -16.23
CA ILE A 133 10.49 12.12 -17.69
C ILE A 133 9.15 12.65 -18.19
N LYS A 134 9.16 13.67 -19.07
CA LYS A 134 7.98 14.04 -19.84
C LYS A 134 7.69 12.85 -20.76
N GLY A 135 6.59 12.15 -20.53
CA GLY A 135 6.15 11.13 -21.47
C GLY A 135 5.96 11.78 -22.85
N ASN A 136 6.53 11.16 -23.88
CA ASN A 136 6.13 11.40 -25.27
C ASN A 136 4.69 10.95 -25.48
#